data_AF-A0A4U2YVK2-F1
#
_entry.id   AF-A0A4U2YVK2-F1
#
_cell.length_a   1.000
_cell.length_b   1.000
_cell.length_c   1.000
_cell.angle_alpha   90.00
_cell.angle_beta   90.00
_cell.angle_gamma   90.00
#
_symmetry.space_group_name_H-M   'P 1'
#
loop_
_entity.id
_entity.type
_entity.pdbx_description
1 polymer ?
#
loop_
_entity_poly.entity_id
_entity_poly.type
_entity_poly.pdbx_seq_one_letter_code
_entity_poly.pdbx_strand_id
1 'polypeptide(L)' 'MSKFKTGDKVIVSSLTEDIRLNGKVYNYNDFREPGMEYGVVLDAPYDAVVFVGESQLEKNEEAI' A
#
# COMPACT_ATOMS: atom_id res chain seq x y z
N MET A 1 4.52 -4.94 -15.32
CA MET A 1 5.09 -5.73 -14.21
C MET A 1 4.87 -4.90 -12.95
N SER A 2 4.09 -5.40 -12.00
CA SER A 2 3.78 -4.71 -10.75
C SER A 2 5.07 -4.40 -9.96
N LYS A 3 5.27 -3.13 -9.56
CA LYS A 3 6.50 -2.67 -8.90
C LYS A 3 6.63 -3.18 -7.45
N PHE A 4 5.51 -3.56 -6.84
CA PHE A 4 5.42 -4.09 -5.48
C PHE A 4 4.91 -5.53 -5.49
N LYS A 5 5.39 -6.36 -4.55
CA LYS A 5 4.96 -7.75 -4.38
C LYS A 5 4.25 -7.92 -3.05
N THR A 6 3.42 -8.96 -2.95
CA THR A 6 2.85 -9.35 -1.66
C THR A 6 3.96 -9.63 -0.66
N GLY A 7 3.83 -9.06 0.54
CA GLY A 7 4.84 -9.12 1.58
C GLY A 7 5.75 -7.90 1.68
N ASP A 8 5.83 -7.05 0.65
CA ASP A 8 6.62 -5.81 0.71
C ASP A 8 6.07 -4.87 1.79
N LYS A 9 6.97 -4.30 2.59
CA LYS A 9 6.64 -3.20 3.50
C LYS A 9 6.64 -1.90 2.70
N VAL A 10 5.58 -1.14 2.84
CA VAL A 10 5.29 0.05 2.04
C VAL A 10 4.77 1.17 2.92
N ILE A 11 4.94 2.40 2.47
CA ILE A 11 4.28 3.57 3.02
C ILE A 11 3.13 3.91 2.08
N VAL A 12 1.92 3.97 2.64
CA VAL A 12 0.73 4.45 1.96
C VAL A 12 0.63 5.95 2.19
N SER A 13 0.70 6.73 1.12
CA SER A 13 0.44 8.18 1.15
C SER A 13 -0.96 8.50 0.64
N SER A 14 -1.70 9.30 1.40
CA SER A 14 -2.97 9.83 0.91
C SER A 14 -2.70 10.96 -0.09
N LEU A 15 -3.49 11.03 -1.17
CA LEU A 15 -3.37 12.11 -2.17
C LEU A 15 -3.99 13.42 -1.66
N THR A 16 -4.89 13.34 -0.68
CA THR A 16 -5.67 14.47 -0.19
C THR A 16 -5.14 15.04 1.12
N GLU A 17 -4.35 14.27 1.86
CA GLU A 17 -3.85 14.62 3.19
C GLU A 17 -2.39 14.18 3.28
N ASP A 18 -1.53 14.96 3.97
CA ASP A 18 -0.11 14.63 4.20
C ASP A 18 0.04 13.51 5.25
N ILE A 19 -0.73 12.43 5.07
CA ILE A 19 -0.78 11.28 5.95
C ILE A 19 0.04 10.17 5.29
N ARG A 20 1.07 9.71 6.02
CA ARG A 20 1.94 8.59 5.64
C ARG A 20 1.74 7.46 6.65
N LEU A 21 1.15 6.36 6.19
CA LEU A 21 0.90 5.19 7.03
C LEU A 21 1.79 4.04 6.59
N ASN A 22 2.45 3.40 7.56
CA ASN A 22 3.16 2.16 7.28
C ASN A 22 2.16 1.03 7.07
N GLY A 23 2.50 0.13 6.16
CA GLY A 23 1.76 -1.08 5.95
C GLY A 23 2.53 -2.11 5.16
N LYS A 24 1.83 -3.19 4.83
CA LYS A 24 2.36 -4.33 4.11
C LYS A 24 1.43 -4.73 2.99
N VAL A 25 1.96 -4.90 1.79
CA VAL A 25 1.18 -5.37 0.64
C VAL A 25 0.69 -6.78 0.94
N TYR A 26 -0.63 -6.94 1.01
CA TYR A 26 -1.28 -8.23 1.26
C TYR A 26 -1.75 -8.89 -0.03
N ASN A 27 -2.23 -8.10 -0.99
CA ASN A 27 -2.75 -8.64 -2.24
C ASN A 27 -2.56 -7.66 -3.42
N TYR A 28 -2.50 -8.20 -4.63
CA TYR A 28 -2.57 -7.46 -5.87
C TYR A 28 -3.85 -7.87 -6.62
N ASN A 29 -4.79 -6.96 -6.77
CA ASN A 29 -6.05 -7.16 -7.46
C ASN A 29 -6.04 -6.45 -8.81
N ASP A 30 -5.79 -7.20 -9.88
CA ASP A 30 -5.84 -6.69 -11.28
C ASP A 30 -7.28 -6.46 -11.78
N PHE A 31 -8.29 -6.89 -11.01
CA PHE A 31 -9.71 -6.85 -11.39
C PHE A 31 -10.46 -5.58 -10.96
N ARG A 32 -9.87 -4.72 -10.13
CA ARG A 32 -10.50 -3.45 -9.70
C ARG A 32 -10.07 -2.30 -10.59
N GLU A 33 -10.77 -1.16 -10.49
CA GLU A 33 -10.51 0.06 -11.25
C GLU A 33 -9.00 0.35 -11.41
N PRO A 34 -8.56 0.81 -12.60
CA PRO A 34 -7.16 1.13 -12.88
C PRO A 34 -6.71 2.25 -11.94
N GLY A 35 -6.09 1.90 -10.83
CA GLY A 35 -5.79 2.82 -9.73
C GLY A 35 -6.01 2.27 -8.32
N MET A 36 -6.56 1.06 -8.14
CA MET A 36 -6.69 0.38 -6.83
C MET A 36 -6.19 -1.06 -6.86
N GLU A 37 -5.02 -1.25 -7.45
CA GLU A 37 -4.47 -2.57 -7.75
C GLU A 37 -3.84 -3.24 -6.52
N TYR A 38 -3.46 -2.48 -5.49
CA TYR A 38 -2.75 -3.01 -4.33
C TYR A 38 -3.60 -2.94 -3.06
N GLY A 39 -3.84 -4.10 -2.44
CA GLY A 39 -4.38 -4.21 -1.09
C GLY A 39 -3.25 -4.17 -0.07
N VAL A 40 -3.23 -3.16 0.78
CA VAL A 40 -2.22 -2.95 1.83
C VAL A 40 -2.87 -3.05 3.20
N VAL A 41 -2.30 -3.89 4.06
CA VAL A 41 -2.64 -3.95 5.48
C VAL A 41 -1.83 -2.90 6.21
N LEU A 42 -2.50 -1.93 6.82
CA LEU A 42 -1.85 -0.88 7.61
C LEU A 42 -1.36 -1.43 8.95
N ASP A 43 -0.21 -0.97 9.41
CA ASP A 43 0.30 -1.26 10.73
C ASP A 43 -0.58 -0.63 11.83
N ALA A 44 -0.41 -1.13 13.07
CA ALA A 44 -1.11 -0.61 14.24
C ALA A 44 -0.92 0.91 14.39
N PRO A 45 -1.95 1.66 14.82
CA PRO A 45 -3.18 1.20 15.45
C PRO A 45 -4.35 0.88 14.49
N TYR A 46 -4.15 0.97 13.18
CA TYR A 46 -5.25 0.92 12.23
C TYR A 46 -5.69 -0.51 11.89
N ASP A 47 -4.75 -1.46 11.77
CA ASP A 47 -4.98 -2.88 11.41
C ASP A 47 -6.05 -3.06 10.31
N ALA A 48 -6.03 -2.15 9.34
CA ALA A 48 -7.07 -1.99 8.33
C ALA A 48 -6.49 -2.28 6.95
N VAL A 49 -7.29 -2.91 6.08
CA VAL A 49 -6.91 -3.15 4.69
C VAL A 49 -7.41 -1.99 3.84
N VAL A 50 -6.49 -1.27 3.21
CA VAL A 50 -6.77 -0.21 2.26
C VAL A 50 -6.38 -0.65 0.84
N PHE A 51 -7.15 -0.20 -0.14
CA PHE A 51 -6.85 -0.44 -1.55
C PHE A 51 -6.36 0.85 -2.18
N VAL A 52 -5.17 0.81 -2.75
CA VAL A 52 -4.50 1.99 -3.30
C VAL A 52 -3.80 1.66 -4.62
N GLY A 53 -3.52 2.71 -5.38
CA GLY A 53 -2.77 2.61 -6.63
C GLY A 53 -1.27 2.62 -6.39
N GLU A 54 -0.51 2.25 -7.43
CA GLU A 54 0.96 2.29 -7.38
C GLU A 54 1.51 3.67 -7.02
N SER A 55 0.85 4.74 -7.47
CA SER A 55 1.26 6.13 -7.23
C SER A 55 1.15 6.57 -5.76
N GLN A 56 0.40 5.83 -4.94
CA GLN A 56 0.22 6.09 -3.51
C GLN A 56 1.11 5.19 -2.64
N LEU A 57 1.93 4.36 -3.26
CA LEU A 57 2.81 3.42 -2.57
C LEU A 57 4.27 3.83 -2.74
N GLU A 58 4.97 3.86 -1.62
CA GLU A 58 6.41 4.06 -1.55
C GLU A 58 7.03 2.84 -0.85
N LYS A 59 8.18 2.36 -1.35
CA LYS A 59 8.88 1.24 -0.69
C LYS A 59 9.43 1.70 0.64
N ASN A 60 9.13 0.95 1.71
CA ASN A 60 9.75 1.19 3.01
C ASN A 60 10.97 0.27 3.18
N GLU A 61 12.14 0.74 2.73
CA GLU A 61 13.40 -0.01 2.83
C GLU A 61 14.02 0.01 4.25
N GLU A 62 13.51 0.83 5.17
CA GLU A 62 14.05 0.98 6.53
C GLU A 62 13.47 0.00 7.55
N ALA A 63 12.46 -0.79 7.18
CA ALA A 63 11.83 -1.71 8.09
C ALA A 63 12.59 -3.05 8.17
N ILE A 64 13.82 -2.97 8.70
CA ILE A 64 14.72 -4.08 9.09
C ILE A 64 14.20 -4.71 10.38
#